data_AF-A0A2E4DCK6-F1
#
_entry.id   AF-A0A2E4DCK6-F1
#
_cell.length_a   1.000
_cell.length_b   1.000
_cell.length_c   1.000
_cell.angle_alpha   90.00
_cell.angle_beta   90.00
_cell.angle_gamma   90.00
#
_symmetry.space_group_name_H-M   'P 1'
#
loop_
_entity.id
_entity.type
_entity.pdbx_description
1 polymer ?
#
loop_
_entity_poly.entity_id
_entity_poly.type
_entity_poly.pdbx_seq_one_letter_code
_entity_poly.pdbx_strand_id
1 'polypeptide(L)'
;MNKKSLTIFLTLASLVSLCMSCASQRSDAVKESYTNDPVTITAKQKKVSQLIESNDKLDAQQKNKLKEVFSTSFKNSRDLYMRESQLMQQIIENSLKEKKNNKEIASLEFALKDLYKKKYKNIEITVDKIGDIIDIENDRRDFMSQLHPMDVFYLNGGDR
;
A
#
# COMPACT_ATOMS: atom_id res chain seq x y z
N MET A 1 52.51 -0.79 -29.11
CA MET A 1 51.19 -0.76 -28.43
C MET A 1 50.13 -1.27 -29.38
N ASN A 2 49.47 -2.37 -29.02
CA ASN A 2 48.52 -3.05 -29.90
C ASN A 2 47.20 -2.26 -29.93
N LYS A 3 46.79 -1.78 -31.11
CA LYS A 3 45.58 -0.94 -31.30
C LYS A 3 44.31 -1.58 -30.70
N LYS A 4 44.26 -2.91 -30.63
CA LYS A 4 43.14 -3.69 -30.05
C LYS A 4 43.00 -3.52 -28.53
N SER A 5 44.09 -3.32 -27.78
CA SER A 5 44.02 -3.12 -26.32
C SER A 5 43.51 -1.74 -25.96
N LEU A 6 43.81 -0.71 -26.76
CA LEU A 6 43.36 0.67 -26.50
C LEU A 6 41.85 0.83 -26.68
N THR A 7 41.27 0.12 -27.66
CA THR A 7 39.82 0.16 -27.93
C THR A 7 39.00 -0.48 -26.80
N ILE A 8 39.51 -1.55 -26.19
CA ILE A 8 38.83 -2.24 -25.07
C ILE A 8 38.79 -1.37 -23.81
N PHE A 9 39.85 -0.62 -23.53
CA PHE A 9 39.88 0.29 -22.38
C PHE A 9 38.91 1.47 -22.54
N LEU A 10 38.76 2.01 -23.75
CA LEU A 10 37.82 3.11 -24.00
C LEU A 10 36.35 2.66 -23.92
N THR A 11 36.01 1.44 -24.34
CA THR A 11 34.64 0.92 -24.23
C THR A 11 34.26 0.50 -22.80
N LEU A 12 35.24 0.10 -21.98
CA LEU A 12 34.97 -0.21 -20.57
C LEU A 12 34.72 1.05 -19.74
N ALA A 13 35.47 2.13 -20.01
CA ALA A 13 35.31 3.41 -19.31
C ALA A 13 33.97 4.11 -19.59
N SER A 14 33.43 3.97 -20.81
CA SER A 14 32.11 4.53 -21.16
C SER A 14 30.94 3.74 -20.56
N LEU A 15 31.11 2.44 -20.28
CA LEU A 15 30.10 1.63 -19.62
C LEU A 15 29.92 2.01 -18.14
N VAL A 16 31.02 2.36 -17.46
CA VAL A 16 30.99 2.77 -16.04
C VAL A 16 30.26 4.11 -15.85
N SER A 17 30.43 5.07 -16.78
CA SER A 17 29.70 6.35 -16.74
C SER A 17 28.20 6.19 -17.01
N LEU A 18 27.78 5.25 -17.86
CA LEU A 18 26.36 4.97 -18.13
C LEU A 18 25.66 4.32 -16.91
N CYS A 19 26.37 3.51 -16.13
CA CYS A 19 25.80 2.89 -14.93
C CYS A 19 25.65 3.86 -13.76
N MET A 20 26.49 4.91 -13.65
CA MET A 20 26.38 5.88 -12.56
C MET A 20 25.23 6.88 -12.71
N SER A 21 24.83 7.23 -13.94
CA SER A 21 23.67 8.11 -14.18
C SER A 21 22.32 7.44 -13.85
N CYS A 22 22.23 6.11 -13.85
CA CYS A 22 21.01 5.39 -13.47
C CYS A 22 20.85 5.22 -11.94
N ALA A 23 21.94 5.33 -11.17
CA ALA A 23 21.91 5.17 -9.72
C ALA A 23 21.35 6.41 -9.01
N SER A 24 21.67 7.62 -9.49
CA SER A 24 21.15 8.88 -8.92
C SER A 24 19.67 9.09 -9.22
N GLN A 25 19.19 8.67 -10.41
CA GLN A 25 17.77 8.78 -10.79
C GLN A 25 16.83 7.89 -9.95
N ARG A 26 17.33 6.77 -9.41
CA ARG A 26 16.53 5.89 -8.54
C ARG A 26 16.25 6.50 -7.16
N SER A 27 17.16 7.30 -6.60
CA SER A 27 16.94 7.97 -5.32
C SER A 27 15.73 8.91 -5.38
N ASP A 28 15.63 9.69 -6.45
CA ASP A 28 14.62 10.74 -6.56
C ASP A 28 13.26 10.20 -7.01
N ALA A 29 13.24 9.19 -7.89
CA ALA A 29 12.02 8.47 -8.26
C ALA A 29 11.40 7.70 -7.07
N VAL A 30 12.25 7.23 -6.14
CA VAL A 30 11.80 6.59 -4.91
C VAL A 30 11.26 7.63 -3.91
N LYS A 31 11.81 8.85 -3.88
CA LYS A 31 11.28 9.96 -3.07
C LYS A 31 9.94 10.52 -3.56
N GLU A 32 9.66 10.53 -4.86
CA GLU A 32 8.36 10.99 -5.41
C GLU A 32 7.21 9.99 -5.19
N SER A 33 7.50 8.71 -4.93
CA SER A 33 6.46 7.72 -4.58
C SER A 33 5.78 8.00 -3.22
N TYR A 34 6.36 8.88 -2.38
CA TYR A 34 5.87 9.14 -1.02
C TYR A 34 4.68 10.08 -0.93
N THR A 35 4.47 10.91 -1.94
CA THR A 35 3.46 11.98 -1.92
C THR A 35 2.15 11.58 -2.56
N ASN A 36 2.13 10.45 -3.28
CA ASN A 36 0.91 9.94 -3.87
C ASN A 36 0.18 9.09 -2.83
N ASP A 37 -0.79 9.71 -2.14
CA ASP A 37 -1.97 8.97 -1.67
C ASP A 37 -2.38 8.11 -2.86
N PRO A 38 -2.30 6.76 -2.78
CA PRO A 38 -2.51 5.95 -3.96
C PRO A 38 -3.88 6.37 -4.48
N VAL A 39 -3.92 6.85 -5.74
CA VAL A 39 -5.11 7.46 -6.38
C VAL A 39 -6.38 6.61 -6.14
N THR A 40 -6.19 5.33 -5.84
CA THR A 40 -7.16 4.38 -5.35
C THR A 40 -7.86 4.67 -4.01
N ILE A 41 -7.21 5.12 -2.93
CA ILE A 41 -7.85 5.24 -1.59
C ILE A 41 -8.89 6.36 -1.61
N THR A 42 -8.52 7.55 -2.09
CA THR A 42 -9.45 8.69 -2.24
C THR A 42 -10.61 8.36 -3.18
N ALA A 43 -10.34 7.66 -4.29
CA ALA A 43 -11.39 7.22 -5.22
C ALA A 43 -12.35 6.20 -4.57
N LYS A 44 -11.82 5.25 -3.80
CA LYS A 44 -12.59 4.25 -3.04
C LYS A 44 -13.43 4.91 -1.94
N GLN A 45 -12.88 5.88 -1.21
CA GLN A 45 -13.61 6.67 -0.22
C GLN A 45 -14.79 7.42 -0.86
N LYS A 46 -14.57 8.08 -2.00
CA LYS A 46 -15.64 8.76 -2.74
C LYS A 46 -16.74 7.78 -3.16
N LYS A 47 -16.38 6.62 -3.72
CA LYS A 47 -17.34 5.60 -4.18
C LYS A 47 -18.17 5.04 -3.02
N VAL A 48 -17.54 4.70 -1.90
CA VAL A 48 -18.26 4.23 -0.69
C VAL A 48 -19.18 5.31 -0.15
N SER A 49 -18.75 6.56 -0.12
CA SER A 49 -19.58 7.68 0.36
C SER A 49 -20.82 7.87 -0.52
N GLN A 50 -20.67 7.72 -1.85
CA GLN A 50 -21.79 7.75 -2.79
C GLN A 50 -22.76 6.59 -2.56
N LEU A 51 -22.27 5.37 -2.35
CA LEU A 51 -23.12 4.21 -2.07
C LEU A 51 -23.92 4.35 -0.78
N ILE A 52 -23.32 4.88 0.28
CA ILE A 52 -24.03 5.13 1.54
C ILE A 52 -25.13 6.17 1.33
N GLU A 53 -24.83 7.25 0.59
CA GLU A 53 -25.78 8.32 0.35
C GLU A 53 -26.97 7.85 -0.49
N SER A 54 -26.71 7.08 -1.54
CA SER A 54 -27.72 6.58 -2.48
C SER A 54 -28.51 5.37 -1.96
N ASN A 55 -28.24 4.89 -0.75
CA ASN A 55 -28.95 3.74 -0.20
C ASN A 55 -30.23 4.19 0.51
N ASP A 56 -31.38 3.87 -0.08
CA ASP A 56 -32.69 4.25 0.44
C ASP A 56 -33.13 3.44 1.67
N LYS A 57 -32.48 2.30 1.95
CA LYS A 57 -32.78 1.47 3.13
C LYS A 57 -32.15 2.02 4.41
N LEU A 58 -31.18 2.92 4.30
CA LEU A 58 -30.48 3.49 5.45
C LEU A 58 -31.12 4.82 5.85
N ASP A 59 -31.41 4.98 7.13
CA ASP A 59 -31.83 6.27 7.67
C ASP A 59 -30.63 7.25 7.76
N ALA A 60 -30.93 8.54 8.02
CA ALA A 60 -29.90 9.58 8.11
C ALA A 60 -28.86 9.32 9.21
N GLN A 61 -29.27 8.70 10.33
CA GLN A 61 -28.38 8.39 11.44
C GLN A 61 -27.43 7.25 11.07
N GLN A 62 -27.93 6.18 10.45
CA GLN A 62 -27.14 5.06 9.94
C GLN A 62 -26.15 5.52 8.88
N LYS A 63 -26.60 6.35 7.91
CA LYS A 63 -25.73 6.95 6.90
C LYS A 63 -24.57 7.73 7.52
N ASN A 64 -24.84 8.56 8.52
CA ASN A 64 -23.81 9.34 9.19
C ASN A 64 -22.82 8.46 9.96
N LYS A 65 -23.30 7.47 10.71
CA LYS A 65 -22.43 6.51 11.43
C LYS A 65 -21.54 5.72 10.46
N LEU A 66 -22.10 5.24 9.35
CA LEU A 66 -21.33 4.50 8.34
C LEU A 66 -20.24 5.38 7.72
N LYS A 67 -20.55 6.64 7.35
CA LYS A 67 -19.56 7.58 6.83
C LYS A 67 -18.41 7.80 7.82
N GLU A 68 -18.69 7.91 9.11
CA GLU A 68 -17.67 8.06 10.15
C GLU A 68 -16.78 6.81 10.27
N VAL A 69 -17.39 5.62 10.29
CA VAL A 69 -16.67 4.33 10.34
C VAL A 69 -15.74 4.19 9.13
N PHE A 70 -16.25 4.42 7.91
CA PHE A 70 -15.45 4.32 6.71
C PHE A 70 -14.36 5.41 6.65
N SER A 71 -14.67 6.65 7.02
CA SER A 71 -13.67 7.73 7.07
C SER A 71 -12.49 7.38 7.97
N THR A 72 -12.78 6.85 9.16
CA THR A 72 -11.76 6.38 10.10
C THR A 72 -10.94 5.22 9.51
N SER A 73 -11.61 4.25 8.89
CA SER A 73 -10.97 3.10 8.26
C SER A 73 -10.04 3.49 7.11
N PHE A 74 -10.48 4.41 6.24
CA PHE A 74 -9.68 4.91 5.13
C PHE A 74 -8.46 5.69 5.61
N LYS A 75 -8.62 6.54 6.63
CA LYS A 75 -7.50 7.26 7.25
C LYS A 75 -6.45 6.29 7.80
N ASN A 76 -6.87 5.31 8.60
CA ASN A 76 -5.97 4.29 9.14
C ASN A 76 -5.28 3.49 8.04
N SER A 77 -6.02 3.13 6.98
CA SER A 77 -5.49 2.37 5.84
C SER A 77 -4.42 3.15 5.09
N ARG A 78 -4.62 4.46 4.90
CA ARG A 78 -3.62 5.35 4.29
C ARG A 78 -2.37 5.43 5.13
N ASP A 79 -2.50 5.61 6.44
CA ASP A 79 -1.36 5.69 7.36
C ASP A 79 -0.56 4.38 7.37
N LEU A 80 -1.25 3.24 7.37
CA LEU A 80 -0.63 1.91 7.27
C LEU A 80 0.07 1.71 5.92
N TYR A 81 -0.54 2.15 4.81
CA TYR A 81 0.07 2.07 3.47
C TYR A 81 1.36 2.91 3.37
N MET A 82 1.35 4.14 3.86
CA MET A 82 2.56 4.97 3.89
C MET A 82 3.67 4.30 4.70
N ARG A 83 3.31 3.68 5.83
CA ARG A 83 4.28 2.95 6.66
C ARG A 83 4.80 1.68 6.00
N GLU A 84 3.97 0.96 5.25
CA GLU A 84 4.37 -0.18 4.42
C GLU A 84 5.44 0.23 3.41
N SER A 85 5.17 1.30 2.66
CA SER A 85 6.10 1.83 1.66
C SER A 85 7.46 2.20 2.26
N GLN A 86 7.44 2.89 3.42
CA GLN A 86 8.66 3.22 4.17
C GLN A 86 9.47 1.96 4.56
N LEU A 87 8.82 0.96 5.14
CA LEU A 87 9.48 -0.27 5.58
C LEU A 87 10.06 -1.04 4.38
N MET A 88 9.30 -1.16 3.29
CA MET A 88 9.76 -1.82 2.07
C MET A 88 10.99 -1.13 1.48
N GLN A 89 11.01 0.20 1.44
CA GLN A 89 12.18 0.93 1.00
C GLN A 89 13.38 0.70 1.91
N GLN A 90 13.21 0.78 3.23
CA GLN A 90 14.30 0.55 4.17
C GLN A 90 14.89 -0.87 4.03
N ILE A 91 14.05 -1.88 3.73
CA ILE A 91 14.49 -3.23 3.42
C ILE A 91 15.31 -3.26 2.13
N ILE A 92 14.82 -2.63 1.06
CA ILE A 92 15.52 -2.55 -0.23
C ILE A 92 16.86 -1.84 -0.08
N GLU A 93 16.89 -0.67 0.55
CA GLU A 93 18.10 0.12 0.81
C GLU A 93 19.13 -0.70 1.59
N ASN A 94 18.74 -1.37 2.67
CA ASN A 94 19.64 -2.21 3.45
C ASN A 94 20.11 -3.46 2.69
N SER A 95 19.30 -3.97 1.77
CA SER A 95 19.63 -5.13 0.94
C SER A 95 20.62 -4.79 -0.18
N LEU A 96 20.68 -3.53 -0.60
CA LEU A 96 21.56 -3.04 -1.67
C LEU A 96 22.92 -2.51 -1.16
N LYS A 97 23.09 -2.33 0.15
CA LYS A 97 24.39 -1.94 0.75
C LYS A 97 25.46 -3.01 0.49
N GLU A 98 26.69 -2.58 0.19
CA GLU A 98 27.85 -3.48 -0.02
C GLU A 98 28.07 -4.43 1.16
N LYS A 99 27.89 -3.93 2.39
CA LYS A 99 27.86 -4.74 3.61
C LYS A 99 26.44 -4.80 4.15
N LYS A 100 25.73 -5.88 3.82
CA LYS A 100 24.35 -6.11 4.28
C LYS A 100 24.28 -6.24 5.79
N ASN A 101 23.37 -5.51 6.41
CA ASN A 101 23.04 -5.65 7.82
C ASN A 101 21.84 -6.58 8.00
N ASN A 102 22.08 -7.90 7.96
CA ASN A 102 21.01 -8.90 8.00
C ASN A 102 20.14 -8.81 9.27
N LYS A 103 20.69 -8.35 10.39
CA LYS A 103 19.93 -8.15 11.63
C LYS A 103 18.93 -7.01 11.51
N GLU A 104 19.32 -5.92 10.86
CA GLU A 104 18.44 -4.78 10.60
C GLU A 104 17.35 -5.13 9.59
N ILE A 105 17.70 -5.86 8.51
CA ILE A 105 16.72 -6.38 7.54
C ILE A 105 15.68 -7.26 8.22
N ALA A 106 16.11 -8.24 9.03
CA ALA A 106 15.18 -9.11 9.75
C ALA A 106 14.26 -8.34 10.72
N SER A 107 14.77 -7.29 11.36
CA SER A 107 13.96 -6.41 12.22
C SER A 107 12.91 -5.63 11.42
N LEU A 108 13.26 -5.14 10.23
CA LEU A 108 12.34 -4.42 9.35
C LEU A 108 11.26 -5.36 8.79
N GLU A 109 11.64 -6.59 8.40
CA GLU A 109 10.69 -7.64 7.97
C GLU A 109 9.71 -8.01 9.09
N PHE A 110 10.17 -8.08 10.33
CA PHE A 110 9.28 -8.30 11.48
C PHE A 110 8.29 -7.15 11.65
N ALA A 111 8.76 -5.90 11.58
CA ALA A 111 7.90 -4.72 11.64
C ALA A 111 6.87 -4.70 10.50
N LEU A 112 7.24 -5.18 9.30
CA LEU A 112 6.35 -5.31 8.16
C LEU A 112 5.27 -6.38 8.41
N LYS A 113 5.62 -7.53 8.98
CA LYS A 113 4.64 -8.57 9.39
C LYS A 113 3.63 -8.04 10.40
N ASP A 114 4.07 -7.29 11.40
CA ASP A 114 3.18 -6.68 12.39
C ASP A 114 2.30 -5.58 11.78
N LEU A 115 2.79 -4.85 10.78
CA LEU A 115 1.99 -3.91 10.01
C LEU A 115 0.85 -4.62 9.27
N TYR A 116 1.11 -5.77 8.64
CA TYR A 116 0.06 -6.54 7.98
C TYR A 116 -1.04 -6.98 8.95
N LYS A 117 -0.67 -7.46 10.15
CA LYS A 117 -1.67 -7.77 11.20
C LYS A 117 -2.54 -6.56 11.54
N LYS A 118 -1.96 -5.36 11.61
CA LYS A 118 -2.72 -4.12 11.85
C LYS A 118 -3.66 -3.77 10.69
N LYS A 119 -3.26 -4.03 9.45
CA LYS A 119 -4.13 -3.86 8.27
C LYS A 119 -5.35 -4.77 8.35
N TYR A 120 -5.16 -6.06 8.66
CA TYR A 120 -6.28 -7.00 8.87
C TYR A 120 -7.19 -6.57 10.01
N LYS A 121 -6.61 -6.21 11.16
CA LYS A 121 -7.39 -5.73 12.31
C LYS A 121 -8.21 -4.48 12.00
N ASN A 122 -7.70 -3.56 11.17
CA ASN A 122 -8.46 -2.39 10.74
C ASN A 122 -9.70 -2.79 9.93
N ILE A 123 -9.59 -3.82 9.08
CA ILE A 123 -10.73 -4.37 8.31
C ILE A 123 -11.74 -5.01 9.26
N GLU A 124 -11.30 -5.90 10.15
CA GLU A 124 -12.17 -6.58 11.13
C GLU A 124 -13.00 -5.57 11.94
N ILE A 125 -12.34 -4.57 12.53
CA ILE A 125 -13.00 -3.51 13.30
C ILE A 125 -14.00 -2.72 12.43
N THR A 126 -13.67 -2.49 11.16
CA THR A 126 -14.57 -1.78 10.24
C THR A 126 -15.84 -2.60 9.99
N VAL A 127 -15.66 -3.90 9.72
CA VAL A 127 -16.76 -4.84 9.46
C VAL A 127 -17.67 -4.99 10.67
N ASP A 128 -17.09 -5.15 11.87
CA ASP A 128 -17.86 -5.28 13.11
C ASP A 128 -18.70 -4.04 13.37
N LYS A 129 -18.10 -2.85 13.24
CA LYS A 129 -18.83 -1.58 13.41
C LYS A 129 -19.92 -1.36 12.38
N ILE A 130 -19.70 -1.76 11.12
CA ILE A 130 -20.75 -1.76 10.10
C ILE A 130 -21.88 -2.71 10.52
N GLY A 131 -21.50 -3.88 11.03
CA GLY A 131 -22.38 -4.90 11.59
C GLY A 131 -23.31 -4.38 12.68
N ASP A 132 -22.81 -3.48 13.53
CA ASP A 132 -23.60 -2.87 14.61
C ASP A 132 -24.53 -1.75 14.13
N ILE A 133 -24.25 -1.15 12.96
CA ILE A 133 -25.03 0.00 12.44
C ILE A 133 -26.20 -0.46 11.58
N ILE A 134 -25.96 -1.47 10.76
CA ILE A 134 -26.96 -2.09 9.91
C ILE A 134 -27.49 -3.23 10.77
N ASP A 135 -28.72 -3.19 11.26
CA ASP A 135 -29.22 -4.26 12.15
C ASP A 135 -29.37 -5.56 11.32
N ILE A 136 -28.63 -6.60 11.69
CA ILE A 136 -28.36 -7.75 10.83
C ILE A 136 -28.89 -9.03 11.46
N GLU A 137 -29.99 -9.52 10.90
CA GLU A 137 -30.11 -10.95 10.61
C GLU A 137 -30.16 -11.21 9.09
N ASN A 138 -30.57 -10.23 8.25
CA ASN A 138 -30.74 -10.44 6.81
C ASN A 138 -29.89 -9.53 5.88
N ASP A 139 -29.52 -8.29 6.27
CA ASP A 139 -28.88 -7.32 5.33
C ASP A 139 -27.33 -7.38 5.30
N ARG A 140 -26.65 -8.07 6.22
CA ARG A 140 -25.15 -8.13 6.24
C ARG A 140 -24.60 -8.86 5.07
N ARG A 141 -25.22 -9.98 4.70
CA ARG A 141 -24.66 -10.86 3.66
C ARG A 141 -24.68 -10.14 2.31
N ASP A 142 -25.75 -9.41 2.03
CA ASP A 142 -25.90 -8.60 0.81
C ASP A 142 -25.05 -7.33 0.83
N PHE A 143 -24.91 -6.66 1.99
CA PHE A 143 -24.04 -5.49 2.09
C PHE A 143 -22.55 -5.87 2.00
N MET A 144 -22.15 -6.95 2.69
CA MET A 144 -20.77 -7.45 2.68
C MET A 144 -20.38 -8.02 1.31
N SER A 145 -21.30 -8.65 0.57
CA SER A 145 -21.00 -9.13 -0.79
C SER A 145 -20.77 -7.99 -1.78
N GLN A 146 -21.46 -6.84 -1.61
CA GLN A 146 -21.24 -5.63 -2.40
C GLN A 146 -19.94 -4.90 -2.04
N LEU A 147 -19.48 -5.04 -0.79
CA LEU A 147 -18.17 -4.53 -0.34
C LEU A 147 -17.00 -5.45 -0.71
N HIS A 148 -17.23 -6.75 -0.90
CA HIS A 148 -16.21 -7.74 -1.24
C HIS A 148 -15.38 -7.40 -2.50
N PRO A 149 -15.94 -6.88 -3.62
CA PRO A 149 -15.14 -6.40 -4.75
C PRO A 149 -14.50 -5.04 -4.52
N MET A 150 -14.86 -4.34 -3.43
CA MET A 150 -14.21 -3.11 -2.99
C MET A 150 -13.10 -3.38 -1.99
N ASP A 151 -12.77 -4.64 -1.73
CA ASP A 151 -11.64 -5.01 -0.92
C ASP A 151 -10.40 -4.28 -1.47
N VAL A 152 -10.02 -3.25 -0.74
CA VAL A 152 -8.94 -2.34 -1.13
C VAL A 152 -7.60 -3.04 -1.00
N PHE A 153 -7.60 -4.22 -0.36
CA PHE A 153 -6.47 -4.90 0.21
C PHE A 153 -6.15 -6.21 -0.52
N TYR A 154 -7.02 -6.69 -1.40
CA TYR A 154 -6.74 -7.80 -2.32
C TYR A 154 -6.32 -7.26 -3.70
N LEU A 155 -5.00 -7.08 -3.89
CA LEU A 155 -4.40 -7.48 -5.15
C LEU A 155 -4.42 -9.01 -5.18
N ASN A 156 -4.83 -9.59 -6.32
CA ASN A 156 -4.78 -11.03 -6.59
C ASN A 156 -3.54 -11.69 -5.97
N GLY A 157 -3.74 -12.34 -4.83
CA GLY A 157 -2.79 -13.23 -4.18
C GLY A 157 -3.44 -14.57 -3.79
N GLY A 158 -4.59 -14.87 -4.41
CA GLY A 158 -5.20 -16.20 -4.38
C GLY A 158 -4.65 -17.01 -5.54
N ASP A 159 -3.96 -18.09 -5.17
CA ASP A 159 -3.52 -19.22 -5.99
C ASP A 159 -2.37 -18.99 -6.99
N ARG A 160 -1.14 -19.21 -6.48
CA ARG A 160 -0.23 -20.28 -6.94
C ARG A 160 0.98 -20.43 -6.02
#